data_AF-A0A0D0Q5V6-F1
#
_entry.id   AF-A0A0D0Q5V6-F1
#
_cell.length_a   1.000
_cell.length_b   1.000
_cell.length_c   1.000
_cell.angle_alpha   90.00
_cell.angle_beta   90.00
_cell.angle_gamma   90.00
#
_symmetry.space_group_name_H-M   'P 1'
#
loop_
_entity.id
_entity.type
_entity.pdbx_description
1 polymer ?
#
loop_
_entity_poly.entity_id
_entity_poly.type
_entity_poly.pdbx_seq_one_letter_code
_entity_poly.pdbx_strand_id
1 'polypeptide(L)' 'MTLLTLPPISEDDVLELKDYIGCGESVFGQTESKTLREFIDSLYRKCQEIEAKRWRDDPQNWGACSKWPREDDLPF' A
#
# COMPACT_ATOMS: atom_id res chain seq x y z
N MET A 1 13.05 5.20 -12.39
CA MET A 1 11.97 4.46 -11.69
C MET A 1 11.96 3.06 -12.26
N THR A 2 12.49 2.09 -11.51
CA THR A 2 12.47 0.67 -11.89
C THR A 2 11.09 0.13 -11.55
N LEU A 3 10.33 -0.32 -12.55
CA LEU A 3 9.07 -1.01 -12.35
C LEU A 3 9.36 -2.36 -11.70
N LEU A 4 9.00 -2.49 -10.42
CA LEU A 4 9.04 -3.76 -9.71
C LEU A 4 7.91 -4.65 -10.24
N THR A 5 8.27 -5.60 -11.10
CA THR A 5 7.41 -6.73 -11.44
C THR A 5 7.51 -7.72 -10.30
N LEU A 6 6.52 -7.72 -9.43
CA LEU A 6 6.37 -8.76 -8.42
C LEU A 6 6.21 -10.12 -9.12
N PRO A 7 6.71 -11.22 -8.54
CA PRO A 7 6.36 -12.57 -9.00
C PRO A 7 4.82 -12.72 -9.05
N PRO A 8 4.26 -13.76 -9.70
CA PRO A 8 2.82 -13.97 -9.72
C PRO A 8 2.33 -14.34 -8.31
N ILE A 9 2.11 -13.30 -7.50
CA ILE A 9 1.54 -13.33 -6.16
C ILE A 9 0.18 -12.66 -6.24
N SER A 10 -0.78 -13.13 -5.44
CA SER A 10 -2.11 -12.55 -5.47
C SER A 10 -2.07 -11.11 -4.92
N GLU A 11 -3.04 -10.28 -5.32
CA GLU A 11 -3.16 -8.94 -4.75
C GLU A 11 -3.37 -8.98 -3.22
N ASP A 12 -4.01 -10.04 -2.70
CA ASP A 12 -4.19 -10.24 -1.26
C ASP A 12 -2.85 -10.54 -0.55
N ASP A 13 -2.00 -11.37 -1.13
CA ASP A 13 -0.66 -11.65 -0.58
C ASP A 13 0.20 -10.37 -0.53
N VAL A 14 0.05 -9.48 -1.51
CA VAL A 14 0.74 -8.17 -1.53
C VAL A 14 0.26 -7.28 -0.39
N LEU A 15 -1.05 -7.27 -0.14
CA LEU A 15 -1.64 -6.51 0.97
C LEU A 15 -1.26 -7.11 2.32
N GLU A 16 -1.19 -8.43 2.46
CA GLU A 16 -0.73 -9.06 3.71
C GLU A 16 0.77 -8.76 3.96
N LEU A 17 1.58 -8.77 2.90
CA LEU A 17 3.01 -8.41 3.00
C LEU A 17 3.21 -6.99 3.54
N LYS A 18 2.35 -6.04 3.15
CA LYS A 18 2.36 -4.65 3.66
C LYS A 18 2.22 -4.63 5.19
N ASP A 19 1.36 -5.48 5.75
CA ASP A 19 1.11 -5.56 7.18
C ASP A 19 2.32 -6.12 7.94
N TYR A 20 2.97 -7.17 7.41
CA TYR A 20 4.21 -7.70 8.00
C TYR A 20 5.35 -6.69 7.96
N ILE A 21 5.52 -5.97 6.85
CA ILE A 21 6.54 -4.92 6.74
C ILE A 21 6.24 -3.81 7.75
N GLY A 22 5.00 -3.34 7.83
CA GLY A 22 4.59 -2.32 8.80
C GLY A 22 4.79 -2.75 10.26
N CYS A 23 4.50 -4.02 10.57
CA CYS A 23 4.79 -4.60 11.88
C CYS A 23 6.31 -4.58 12.16
N GLY A 24 7.12 -5.03 11.21
CA GLY A 24 8.58 -4.98 11.32
C GLY A 24 9.12 -3.57 11.55
N GLU A 25 8.64 -2.59 10.79
CA GLU A 25 9.04 -1.18 10.96
C GLU A 25 8.61 -0.60 12.30
N SER A 26 7.46 -1.02 12.83
CA SER A 26 6.99 -0.56 14.15
C SER A 26 7.83 -1.09 15.30
N VAL A 27 8.37 -2.30 15.18
CA VAL A 27 9.16 -2.99 16.22
C VAL A 27 10.64 -2.66 16.11
N PHE A 28 11.18 -2.60 14.89
CA PHE A 28 12.62 -2.50 14.63
C PHE A 28 13.04 -1.15 14.02
N GLY A 29 12.08 -0.29 13.66
CA GLY A 29 12.34 0.93 12.91
C GLY A 29 12.52 0.66 11.41
N GLN A 30 12.76 1.73 10.66
CA GLN A 30 12.99 1.64 9.22
C GLN A 30 14.37 1.05 8.91
N THR A 31 14.45 0.27 7.83
CA THR A 31 15.73 -0.24 7.33
C THR A 31 16.68 0.89 6.95
N GLU A 32 17.97 0.80 7.33
CA GLU A 32 19.00 1.77 6.92
C GLU A 32 19.48 1.54 5.47
N SER A 33 19.19 0.36 4.90
CA SER A 33 19.56 0.04 3.53
C SER A 33 18.71 0.84 2.56
N LYS A 34 19.36 1.73 1.79
CA LYS A 34 18.70 2.54 0.77
C LYS A 34 17.93 1.69 -0.24
N THR A 35 18.52 0.60 -0.71
CA THR A 35 17.89 -0.30 -1.69
C THR A 35 16.65 -0.99 -1.13
N LEU A 36 16.71 -1.44 0.14
CA LEU A 36 15.55 -2.06 0.79
C LEU A 36 14.44 -1.04 1.04
N ARG A 37 14.80 0.19 1.41
CA ARG A 37 13.84 1.28 1.58
C ARG A 37 13.14 1.62 0.26
N GLU A 38 13.88 1.74 -0.83
CA GLU A 38 13.31 1.98 -2.17
C GLU A 38 12.37 0.83 -2.61
N PHE A 39 12.72 -0.42 -2.27
CA PHE A 39 11.86 -1.58 -2.51
C PHE A 39 10.57 -1.54 -1.69
N ILE A 40 10.66 -1.26 -0.39
CA ILE A 40 9.50 -1.12 0.52
C ILE A 40 8.59 0.03 0.05
N ASP A 41 9.16 1.18 -0.33
CA ASP A 41 8.40 2.31 -0.87
C ASP A 41 7.64 1.93 -2.15
N SER A 42 8.27 1.13 -3.02
CA SER A 42 7.61 0.62 -4.22
C SER A 42 6.47 -0.35 -3.89
N LEU A 43 6.62 -1.19 -2.86
CA LEU A 43 5.56 -2.07 -2.38
C LEU A 43 4.37 -1.26 -1.85
N TYR A 44 4.62 -0.23 -1.03
CA TYR A 44 3.56 0.63 -0.52
C TYR A 44 2.79 1.34 -1.63
N ARG A 45 3.48 1.85 -2.66
CA ARG A 45 2.82 2.41 -3.85
C ARG A 45 1.96 1.37 -4.56
N LYS A 46 2.46 0.15 -4.70
CA LYS A 46 1.70 -0.92 -5.36
C LYS A 46 0.43 -1.29 -4.60
N CYS A 47 0.51 -1.35 -3.26
CA CYS A 47 -0.66 -1.58 -2.42
C CYS A 47 -1.71 -0.47 -2.59
N GLN A 48 -1.28 0.80 -2.63
CA GLN A 48 -2.17 1.93 -2.88
C GLN A 48 -2.86 1.84 -4.25
N GLU A 49 -2.16 1.38 -5.29
CA GLU A 49 -2.76 1.14 -6.61
C GLU A 49 -3.84 0.03 -6.56
N ILE A 50 -3.56 -1.07 -5.86
CA ILE A 50 -4.49 -2.20 -5.68
C ILE A 50 -5.72 -1.72 -4.92
N GLU A 51 -5.52 -1.05 -3.78
CA GLU A 51 -6.60 -0.49 -2.98
C GLU A 51 -7.43 0.50 -3.83
N ALA A 52 -6.80 1.49 -4.48
CA ALA A 52 -7.51 2.45 -5.33
C ALA A 52 -8.29 1.80 -6.49
N LYS A 53 -7.82 0.67 -7.02
CA LYS A 53 -8.54 -0.11 -8.03
C LYS A 53 -9.75 -0.83 -7.43
N ARG A 54 -9.57 -1.57 -6.32
CA ARG A 54 -10.68 -2.24 -5.59
C ARG A 54 -11.78 -1.26 -5.18
N TRP A 55 -11.38 -0.05 -4.78
CA TRP A 55 -12.32 1.02 -4.51
C TRP A 55 -13.07 1.41 -5.78
N ARG A 56 -12.41 1.82 -6.86
CA ARG A 56 -13.10 2.22 -8.11
C ARG A 56 -14.02 1.15 -8.70
N ASP A 57 -13.66 -0.12 -8.56
CA ASP A 57 -14.36 -1.23 -9.20
C ASP A 57 -15.62 -1.69 -8.44
N ASP A 58 -15.76 -1.39 -7.14
CA ASP A 58 -16.90 -1.80 -6.33
C ASP A 58 -17.51 -0.63 -5.51
N PRO A 59 -18.72 -0.16 -5.87
CA PRO A 59 -19.43 0.90 -5.13
C PRO A 59 -19.71 0.57 -3.66
N GLN A 60 -19.75 -0.70 -3.25
CA GLN A 60 -19.90 -1.07 -1.83
C GLN A 60 -18.69 -0.66 -1.00
N ASN A 61 -17.53 -0.49 -1.64
CA ASN A 61 -16.32 -0.02 -0.96
C ASN A 61 -16.38 1.49 -0.67
N TRP A 62 -17.21 2.29 -1.37
CA TRP A 62 -17.20 3.77 -1.37
C TRP A 62 -17.67 4.44 -0.05
N GLY A 63 -17.85 3.68 1.02
CA GLY A 63 -18.16 4.22 2.36
C GLY A 63 -17.63 3.37 3.51
N ALA A 64 -16.87 2.31 3.24
CA ALA A 64 -16.38 1.40 4.28
C ALA A 64 -15.24 2.00 5.12
N CYS A 65 -14.56 3.02 4.60
CA CYS A 65 -13.57 3.83 5.33
C CYS A 65 -13.65 5.30 4.89
N SER A 66 -14.55 6.11 5.47
CA SER A 66 -14.48 7.60 5.41
C SER A 66 -13.29 8.18 6.19
N LYS A 67 -12.12 7.56 6.04
CA LYS A 67 -10.83 7.99 6.59
C LYS A 67 -9.71 7.55 5.66
N TRP A 68 -9.79 7.88 4.37
CA TRP A 68 -8.55 8.05 3.64
C TRP A 68 -7.76 9.19 4.31
N PRO A 69 -6.45 9.05 4.58
CA PRO A 69 -5.66 10.05 5.32
C PRO A 69 -5.45 11.37 4.56
N ARG A 70 -6.23 11.63 3.50
CA ARG A 70 -6.18 12.82 2.64
C ARG A 70 -7.58 13.38 2.31
N GLU A 71 -8.63 12.97 3.04
CA GLU A 71 -9.99 13.51 2.82
C GLU A 71 -10.16 14.95 3.35
N ASP A 72 -9.18 15.52 4.05
CA ASP A 72 -9.17 16.95 4.42
C ASP A 72 -9.05 17.89 3.19
N ASP A 73 -8.77 17.37 1.99
CA ASP A 73 -8.57 18.14 0.75
C ASP A 73 -9.71 17.99 -0.30
N LEU A 74 -10.87 17.42 0.04
CA LEU A 74 -11.99 17.36 -0.90
C LEU A 74 -12.86 18.64 -0.80
N PRO A 75 -13.01 19.45 -1.87
CA PRO A 75 -14.05 20.46 -1.89
C PRO A 75 -15.39 19.73 -2.06
N PHE A 76 -16.27 19.97 -1.09
CA PHE A 76 -17.68 19.54 -1.03
C PHE A 76 -18.39 19.50 -2.40
#